data_AF-A0A1A6GL66-F1
#
_entry.id   AF-A0A1A6GL66-F1
#
_cell.length_a   1.000
_cell.length_b   1.000
_cell.length_c   1.000
_cell.angle_alpha   90.00
_cell.angle_beta   90.00
_cell.angle_gamma   90.00
#
_symmetry.space_group_name_H-M   'P 1'
#
loop_
_entity.id
_entity.type
_entity.pdbx_description
1 polymer ?
#
loop_
_entity_poly.entity_id
_entity_poly.type
_entity_poly.pdbx_seq_one_letter_code
_entity_poly.pdbx_strand_id
1 'polypeptide(L)'
;MTVDPTKRPSIVEVMAHPWLHHEEDTLISSAEIPREPDPNLAFQMFLMGYKIQEIKDALIQKEYTRAMATYLILQRKQRQHRTDHDGGQGVPMSQRDSGTGSSGPQRTEKQQRGSIWSS
;
A
#
# COMPACT_ATOMS: atom_id res chain seq x y z
N MET A 1 23.26 -6.26 21.95
CA MET A 1 22.88 -7.59 21.41
C MET A 1 22.87 -8.59 22.54
N THR A 2 21.90 -9.52 22.60
CA THR A 2 21.81 -10.51 23.67
C THR A 2 22.95 -11.52 23.57
N VAL A 3 23.79 -11.56 24.60
CA VAL A 3 24.97 -12.45 24.68
C VAL A 3 24.55 -13.91 24.83
N ASP A 4 23.47 -14.15 25.56
CA ASP A 4 22.90 -15.47 25.79
C ASP A 4 21.89 -15.83 24.68
N PRO A 5 22.11 -16.91 23.90
CA PRO A 5 21.18 -17.35 22.86
C PRO A 5 19.79 -17.71 23.39
N THR A 6 19.68 -18.22 24.62
CA THR A 6 18.40 -18.67 25.21
C THR A 6 17.49 -17.51 25.62
N LYS A 7 18.08 -16.32 25.78
CA LYS A 7 17.37 -15.08 26.12
C LYS A 7 17.03 -14.24 24.90
N ARG A 8 17.28 -14.75 23.68
CA ARG A 8 16.89 -14.05 22.46
C ARG A 8 15.38 -14.16 22.27
N PRO A 9 14.71 -13.04 21.95
CA PRO A 9 13.29 -13.09 21.62
C PRO A 9 13.06 -13.97 20.38
N SER A 10 11.97 -14.71 20.39
CA SER A 10 11.49 -15.50 19.26
C SER A 10 11.03 -14.59 18.11
N ILE A 11 10.91 -15.15 16.90
CA ILE A 11 10.39 -14.41 15.74
C ILE A 11 8.99 -13.84 16.01
N VAL A 12 8.16 -14.56 16.76
CA VAL A 12 6.81 -14.14 17.13
C VAL A 12 6.84 -12.92 18.06
N GLU A 13 7.71 -12.94 19.06
CA GLU A 13 7.87 -11.82 20.00
C GLU A 13 8.49 -10.59 19.32
N VAL A 14 9.43 -10.80 18.38
CA VAL A 14 10.00 -9.71 17.58
C VAL A 14 8.95 -9.10 16.66
N MET A 15 8.13 -9.92 16.00
CA MET A 15 7.07 -9.48 15.10
C MET A 15 5.93 -8.73 15.81
N ALA A 16 5.66 -9.07 17.07
CA ALA A 16 4.63 -8.40 17.88
C ALA A 16 5.11 -7.09 18.52
N HIS A 17 6.40 -6.76 18.43
CA HIS A 17 6.95 -5.62 19.16
C HIS A 17 6.53 -4.28 18.51
N PRO A 18 6.10 -3.26 19.28
CA PRO A 18 5.55 -2.00 18.74
C PRO A 18 6.49 -1.23 17.81
N TRP A 19 7.82 -1.39 17.99
CA TRP A 19 8.84 -0.81 17.12
C TRP A 19 8.75 -1.26 15.65
N LEU A 20 8.19 -2.44 15.39
CA LEU A 20 8.14 -3.09 14.08
C LEU A 20 6.78 -2.92 13.43
N HIS A 21 5.83 -2.33 14.17
CA HIS A 21 4.47 -2.08 13.73
C HIS A 21 4.31 -0.70 13.07
N HIS A 22 5.38 0.10 12.99
CA HIS A 22 5.27 1.54 12.70
C HIS A 22 5.29 1.94 11.22
N GLU A 23 5.44 0.99 10.30
CA GLU A 23 5.32 1.23 8.88
C GLU A 23 4.49 0.08 8.30
N GLU A 24 3.54 0.38 7.42
CA GLU A 24 2.71 -0.59 6.69
C GLU A 24 3.52 -1.48 5.72
N ASP A 25 4.85 -1.48 5.84
CA ASP A 25 5.76 -2.46 5.29
C ASP A 25 5.55 -3.79 6.02
N THR A 26 4.44 -4.44 5.69
CA THR A 26 4.15 -5.80 6.12
C THR A 26 5.37 -6.64 5.81
N LEU A 27 5.99 -7.22 6.84
CA LEU A 27 7.11 -8.14 6.66
C LEU A 27 6.66 -9.22 5.67
N ILE A 28 7.18 -9.14 4.45
CA ILE A 28 6.80 -10.05 3.38
C ILE A 28 7.36 -11.41 3.79
N SER A 29 6.48 -12.28 4.29
CA SER A 29 6.77 -13.70 4.44
C SER A 29 7.42 -14.18 3.15
N SER A 30 8.52 -14.93 3.25
CA SER A 30 9.23 -15.46 2.09
C SER A 30 8.23 -16.24 1.23
N ALA A 31 7.78 -15.63 0.14
CA ALA A 31 6.74 -16.23 -0.69
C ALA A 31 7.24 -17.57 -1.25
N GLU A 32 6.36 -18.57 -1.26
CA GLU A 32 6.66 -19.87 -1.84
C GLU A 32 7.09 -19.70 -3.30
N ILE A 33 8.17 -20.38 -3.67
CA ILE A 33 8.68 -20.40 -5.04
C ILE A 33 7.61 -21.05 -5.93
N PRO A 34 7.13 -20.37 -6.99
CA PRO A 34 6.11 -20.92 -7.86
C PRO A 34 6.68 -22.07 -8.70
N ARG A 35 5.87 -23.11 -8.93
CA ARG A 35 6.24 -24.23 -9.79
C ARG A 35 6.09 -23.92 -11.28
N GLU A 36 5.27 -22.93 -11.62
CA GLU A 36 5.07 -22.48 -13.00
C GLU A 36 5.39 -20.99 -13.13
N PRO A 37 6.05 -20.58 -14.22
CA PRO A 37 6.38 -19.17 -14.43
C PRO A 37 5.15 -18.36 -14.86
N ASP A 38 5.05 -17.13 -14.38
CA ASP A 38 4.09 -16.15 -14.90
C ASP A 38 4.36 -15.91 -16.40
N PRO A 39 3.34 -15.97 -17.29
CA PRO A 39 3.55 -15.86 -18.74
C PRO A 39 4.18 -14.55 -19.18
N ASN A 40 3.81 -13.42 -18.55
CA ASN A 40 4.35 -12.11 -18.91
C ASN A 40 5.82 -11.99 -18.47
N LEU A 41 6.13 -12.52 -17.29
CA LEU A 41 7.50 -12.55 -16.77
C LEU A 41 8.38 -13.51 -17.58
N ALA A 42 7.87 -14.69 -17.94
CA ALA A 42 8.54 -15.64 -18.81
C ALA A 42 8.81 -15.02 -20.19
N PHE A 43 7.84 -14.30 -20.76
CA PHE A 43 8.01 -13.59 -22.01
C PHE A 43 9.04 -12.46 -21.90
N GLN A 44 9.04 -11.69 -20.80
CA GLN A 44 10.05 -10.68 -20.54
C GLN A 44 11.46 -11.29 -20.46
N MET A 45 11.60 -12.43 -19.79
CA MET A 45 12.87 -13.17 -19.75
C MET A 45 13.25 -13.77 -21.09
N PHE A 46 12.29 -14.21 -21.90
CA PHE A 46 12.53 -14.63 -23.27
C PHE A 46 13.14 -13.51 -24.13
N LEU A 47 12.61 -12.28 -24.00
CA LEU A 47 13.19 -11.10 -24.66
C LEU A 47 14.62 -10.78 -24.17
N MET A 48 14.98 -11.18 -22.95
CA MET A 48 16.36 -11.08 -22.42
C MET A 48 17.29 -12.22 -22.89
N GLY A 49 16.79 -13.16 -23.69
CA GLY A 49 17.57 -14.28 -24.24
C GLY A 49 17.48 -15.59 -23.45
N TYR A 50 16.63 -15.68 -22.43
CA TYR A 50 16.37 -16.94 -21.72
C TYR A 50 15.40 -17.84 -22.50
N LYS A 51 15.52 -19.16 -22.33
CA LYS A 51 14.54 -20.10 -22.89
C LYS A 51 13.40 -20.31 -21.88
N ILE A 52 12.16 -20.30 -22.35
CA ILE A 52 10.98 -20.50 -21.48
C ILE A 52 11.05 -21.85 -20.74
N GLN A 53 11.49 -22.92 -21.43
CA GLN A 53 11.62 -24.24 -20.81
C GLN A 53 12.70 -24.26 -19.71
N GLU A 54 13.84 -23.59 -19.93
CA GLU A 54 14.88 -23.46 -18.91
C GLU A 54 14.37 -22.76 -17.65
N ILE A 55 13.55 -21.71 -17.81
CA ILE A 55 12.91 -21.02 -16.68
C ILE A 55 11.96 -21.97 -15.95
N LYS A 56 11.12 -22.71 -16.69
CA LYS A 56 10.16 -23.65 -16.11
C LYS A 56 10.86 -24.78 -15.35
N ASP A 57 11.84 -25.43 -15.97
CA ASP A 57 12.58 -26.54 -15.37
C ASP A 57 13.31 -26.07 -14.10
N ALA A 58 13.96 -24.91 -14.15
CA ALA A 58 14.65 -24.35 -13.00
C ALA A 58 13.71 -24.05 -11.82
N LEU A 59 12.46 -23.63 -12.09
CA LEU A 59 11.44 -23.39 -11.06
C LEU A 59 10.89 -24.68 -10.46
N ILE A 60 10.59 -25.68 -11.31
CA ILE A 60 10.06 -26.98 -10.87
C ILE A 60 11.10 -27.71 -10.01
N GLN A 61 12.34 -27.75 -10.47
CA GLN A 61 13.43 -28.49 -9.85
C GLN A 61 14.09 -27.72 -8.70
N LYS A 62 13.80 -26.41 -8.57
CA LYS A 62 14.38 -25.51 -7.57
C LYS A 62 15.91 -25.55 -7.57
N GLU A 63 16.51 -25.51 -8.76
CA GLU A 63 17.96 -25.64 -8.94
C GLU A 63 18.74 -24.35 -8.61
N TYR A 64 18.06 -23.25 -8.27
CA TYR A 64 18.65 -21.94 -7.96
C TYR A 64 19.63 -21.45 -9.03
N THR A 65 19.39 -21.81 -10.29
CA THR A 65 20.19 -21.39 -11.45
C THR A 65 20.05 -19.90 -11.71
N ARG A 66 20.88 -19.36 -12.62
CA ARG A 66 20.78 -17.97 -13.08
C ARG A 66 19.38 -17.62 -13.59
N ALA A 67 18.72 -18.53 -14.32
CA ALA A 67 17.36 -18.33 -14.79
C ALA A 67 16.39 -18.16 -13.60
N MET A 68 16.44 -19.05 -12.61
CA MET A 68 15.60 -18.97 -11.42
C MET A 68 15.87 -17.70 -10.59
N ALA A 69 17.13 -17.36 -10.37
CA ALA A 69 17.52 -16.16 -9.64
C ALA A 69 16.98 -14.89 -10.33
N THR A 70 17.16 -14.80 -11.64
CA THR A 70 16.66 -13.66 -12.43
C THR A 70 15.14 -13.58 -12.36
N TYR A 71 14.45 -14.70 -12.52
CA TYR A 71 12.99 -14.77 -12.41
C TYR A 71 12.49 -14.25 -11.06
N LEU A 72 13.04 -14.75 -9.95
CA LEU A 72 12.62 -14.37 -8.59
C LEU A 72 12.88 -12.88 -8.30
N ILE A 73 13.99 -12.33 -8.80
CA ILE A 73 14.30 -10.90 -8.67
C ILE A 73 13.26 -10.05 -9.40
N LEU A 74 12.92 -10.41 -10.64
CA LEU A 74 11.94 -9.66 -11.42
C LEU A 74 10.52 -9.79 -10.84
N GLN A 75 10.14 -10.99 -10.38
CA GLN A 75 8.88 -11.24 -9.70
C GLN A 75 8.74 -10.37 -8.44
N ARG A 76 9.82 -10.21 -7.66
CA ARG A 76 9.82 -9.32 -6.48
C ARG A 76 9.64 -7.86 -6.89
N LYS A 77 10.38 -7.39 -7.90
CA LYS A 77 10.26 -6.00 -8.40
C LYS A 77 8.84 -5.68 -8.89
N GLN A 78 8.21 -6.60 -9.63
CA GLN A 78 6.83 -6.43 -10.08
C GLN A 78 5.84 -6.34 -8.91
N ARG A 79 6.07 -7.09 -7.82
CA ARG A 79 5.24 -7.00 -6.60
C ARG A 79 5.41 -5.65 -5.89
N GLN A 80 6.65 -5.18 -5.76
CA GLN A 80 6.95 -3.88 -5.14
C GLN A 80 6.29 -2.71 -5.89
N HIS A 81 6.35 -2.71 -7.23
CA HIS A 81 5.71 -1.65 -8.02
C HIS A 81 4.18 -1.62 -7.89
N ARG A 82 3.52 -2.72 -7.50
CA ARG A 82 2.07 -2.73 -7.28
C ARG A 82 1.68 -2.06 -5.96
N THR A 83 2.53 -2.15 -4.94
CA THR A 83 2.30 -1.51 -3.64
C THR A 83 2.51 0.00 -3.67
N ASP A 84 3.35 0.52 -4.57
CA ASP A 84 3.69 1.95 -4.61
C ASP A 84 2.68 2.84 -5.38
N HIS A 85 1.62 2.27 -5.97
CA HIS A 85 0.70 3.01 -6.86
C HIS A 85 -0.73 3.18 -6.32
N ASP A 86 -1.05 2.71 -5.12
CA ASP A 86 -2.41 2.83 -4.55
C ASP A 86 -2.61 4.10 -3.67
N GLY A 87 -1.56 4.87 -3.39
CA GLY A 87 -1.64 6.09 -2.56
C GLY A 87 -2.12 7.36 -3.28
N GLY A 88 -2.51 7.28 -4.55
CA GLY A 88 -2.70 8.44 -5.41
C GLY A 88 -4.11 8.58 -5.98
N GLN A 89 -5.15 8.52 -5.15
CA GLN A 89 -6.42 9.18 -5.53
C GLN A 89 -6.16 10.68 -5.58
N GLY A 90 -5.65 11.15 -6.72
CA GLY A 90 -5.82 12.51 -7.16
C GLY A 90 -7.31 12.74 -7.24
N VAL A 91 -7.87 13.33 -6.19
CA VAL A 91 -9.22 13.91 -6.21
C VAL A 91 -9.24 14.79 -7.45
N PRO A 92 -10.03 14.50 -8.50
CA PRO A 92 -10.23 15.47 -9.54
C PRO A 92 -10.90 16.63 -8.82
N MET A 93 -10.21 17.76 -8.73
CA MET A 93 -10.73 18.99 -8.19
C MET A 93 -11.84 19.45 -9.14
N SER A 94 -13.01 18.84 -9.01
CA SER A 94 -14.22 19.23 -9.70
C SER A 94 -14.52 20.65 -9.27
N GLN A 95 -14.15 21.58 -10.14
CA GLN A 95 -14.99 22.67 -10.62
C GLN A 95 -16.00 23.12 -9.55
N ARG A 96 -15.52 23.96 -8.63
CA ARG A 96 -16.40 24.69 -7.72
C ARG A 96 -17.04 25.81 -8.51
N ASP A 97 -18.02 25.45 -9.32
CA ASP A 97 -18.86 26.39 -10.02
C ASP A 97 -20.07 26.73 -9.15
N SER A 98 -20.37 28.03 -9.12
CA SER A 98 -21.64 28.66 -8.77
C SER A 98 -22.18 28.60 -7.33
N GLY A 99 -22.63 29.76 -6.83
CA GLY A 99 -23.57 29.82 -5.70
C GLY A 99 -23.52 31.07 -4.84
N THR A 100 -24.03 32.17 -5.37
CA THR A 100 -24.80 33.22 -4.66
C THR A 100 -24.83 33.14 -3.12
N GLY A 101 -24.16 34.08 -2.47
CA GLY A 101 -24.32 34.33 -1.03
C GLY A 101 -25.75 34.75 -0.70
N SER A 102 -26.50 33.83 -0.09
CA SER A 102 -27.83 34.07 0.47
C SER A 102 -27.70 34.48 1.93
N SER A 103 -28.24 35.66 2.21
CA SER A 103 -29.07 36.02 3.38
C SER A 103 -28.52 35.66 4.78
N GLY A 104 -28.11 36.71 5.50
CA GLY A 104 -27.68 36.64 6.89
C GLY A 104 -28.78 36.25 7.89
N PRO A 105 -28.41 35.92 9.13
CA PRO A 105 -29.37 35.73 10.21
C PRO A 105 -29.61 37.08 10.92
N GLN A 106 -30.84 37.38 11.32
CA GLN A 106 -31.24 37.37 12.74
C GLN A 106 -32.69 37.84 12.91
N ARG A 107 -33.31 37.32 13.96
CA ARG A 107 -34.73 37.06 14.13
C ARG A 107 -35.31 38.00 15.20
N THR A 108 -36.46 38.55 14.86
CA THR A 108 -37.59 39.01 15.70
C THR A 108 -37.35 40.12 16.73
N GLU A 109 -37.83 41.30 16.36
CA GLU A 109 -38.22 42.37 17.26
C GLU A 109 -39.49 41.99 18.04
N LYS A 110 -39.40 42.00 19.38
CA LYS A 110 -40.56 42.09 20.27
C LYS A 110 -40.41 43.34 21.11
N GLN A 111 -40.99 44.43 20.62
CA GLN A 111 -41.14 45.68 21.36
C GLN A 111 -42.27 45.52 22.40
N GLN A 112 -41.90 45.25 23.66
CA GLN A 112 -42.74 45.55 24.82
C GLN A 112 -41.89 46.13 25.96
N ARG A 113 -41.72 47.45 25.90
CA ARG A 113 -41.52 48.39 27.02
C ARG A 113 -42.41 49.57 26.59
N GLY A 114 -43.57 49.81 27.19
CA GLY A 114 -43.76 50.11 28.59
C GLY A 114 -43.74 51.63 28.76
N SER A 115 -44.92 52.20 29.01
CA SER A 115 -45.21 53.53 29.57
C SER A 115 -45.33 54.72 28.59
N ILE A 116 -46.54 55.20 28.23
CA ILE A 116 -47.46 56.15 28.94
C ILE A 116 -46.75 57.52 29.15
N TRP A 117 -47.20 58.75 28.83
CA TRP A 117 -48.49 59.51 28.81
C TRP A 117 -48.41 60.55 27.67
N SER A 118 -49.41 60.78 26.80
CA SER A 118 -50.64 61.60 26.94
C SER A 118 -50.46 63.09 27.28
N SER A 119 -50.85 63.91 26.28
CA SER A 119 -51.28 65.33 26.26
C SER A 119 -50.24 66.44 26.42
#